data_AF-A0A950UN55-F1
#
_entry.id   AF-A0A950UN55-F1
#
_cell.length_a   1.000
_cell.length_b   1.000
_cell.length_c   1.000
_cell.angle_alpha   90.00
_cell.angle_beta   90.00
_cell.angle_gamma   90.00
#
_symmetry.space_group_name_H-M   'P 1'
#
loop_
_entity.id
_entity.type
_entity.pdbx_description
1 polymer ?
#
loop_
_entity_poly.entity_id
_entity_poly.type
_entity_poly.pdbx_seq_one_letter_code
_entity_poly.pdbx_strand_id
1 'polypeptide(L)'
;MGAPRPGRTGQPAAGRVLRLLWRRQVTDAGADIRPFHVRFPDEAIADLRRRLIEIRWPTKELVPDRSQGVQLGTIQELVRYWTNNYEFDRVESRLNALPQFITEVDGVDIHFIHVRSPHENALPLIMTHGWPGSVIEL
;
A
#
# COMPACT_ATOMS: atom_id res chain seq x y z
N MET A 1 -7.59 -54.93 -47.42
CA MET A 1 -8.39 -53.72 -47.69
C MET A 1 -9.56 -53.74 -46.71
N GLY A 2 -9.83 -52.82 -45.79
CA GLY A 2 -9.18 -51.64 -45.26
C GLY A 2 -10.13 -51.20 -44.13
N ALA A 3 -9.69 -51.26 -42.87
CA ALA A 3 -10.53 -50.93 -41.73
C ALA A 3 -10.85 -49.42 -41.72
N PRO A 4 -12.10 -48.99 -41.49
CA PRO A 4 -12.42 -47.56 -41.42
C PRO A 4 -12.05 -47.00 -40.04
N ARG A 5 -11.33 -45.88 -40.04
CA ARG A 5 -11.08 -45.05 -38.86
C ARG A 5 -12.32 -44.19 -38.57
N PRO A 6 -12.83 -44.13 -37.33
CA PRO A 6 -13.77 -43.07 -36.95
C PRO A 6 -13.01 -41.76 -36.74
N GLY A 7 -13.43 -40.73 -37.48
CA GLY A 7 -12.95 -39.36 -37.34
C GLY A 7 -13.35 -38.77 -35.99
N ARG A 8 -12.37 -38.18 -35.29
CA ARG A 8 -12.54 -37.45 -34.03
C ARG A 8 -13.34 -36.17 -34.27
N THR A 9 -14.48 -36.07 -33.62
CA THR A 9 -15.14 -34.82 -33.26
C THR A 9 -14.21 -33.99 -32.36
N GLY A 10 -13.92 -32.75 -32.78
CA GLY A 10 -13.19 -31.78 -31.98
C GLY A 10 -14.08 -31.17 -30.91
N GLN A 11 -13.69 -31.34 -29.66
CA GLN A 11 -14.21 -30.62 -28.49
C GLN A 11 -13.02 -29.83 -27.91
N PRO A 12 -13.10 -28.51 -27.69
CA PRO A 12 -11.96 -27.75 -27.20
C PRO A 12 -11.71 -28.08 -25.72
N ALA A 13 -10.49 -28.53 -25.43
CA ALA A 13 -10.05 -28.93 -24.10
C ALA A 13 -9.81 -27.70 -23.19
N ALA A 14 -10.35 -27.81 -21.99
CA ALA A 14 -10.37 -26.81 -20.94
C ALA A 14 -9.01 -26.54 -20.27
N GLY A 15 -8.70 -25.25 -20.11
CA GLY A 15 -8.29 -24.59 -18.85
C GLY A 15 -7.59 -25.39 -17.75
N ARG A 16 -6.40 -25.95 -18.01
CA ARG A 16 -5.66 -26.74 -17.00
C ARG A 16 -4.25 -26.29 -16.62
N VAL A 17 -3.74 -25.16 -17.15
CA VAL A 17 -2.32 -24.83 -16.96
C VAL A 17 -2.03 -23.83 -15.82
N LEU A 18 -3.02 -23.12 -15.27
CA LEU A 18 -2.79 -22.07 -14.26
C LEU A 18 -2.95 -22.49 -12.78
N ARG A 19 -3.13 -23.79 -12.47
CA ARG A 19 -3.40 -24.26 -11.08
C ARG A 19 -2.21 -24.90 -10.35
N LEU A 20 -1.00 -24.87 -10.91
CA LEU A 20 0.10 -25.72 -10.43
C LEU A 20 1.26 -25.02 -9.70
N LEU A 21 1.23 -23.69 -9.52
CA LEU A 21 2.35 -22.97 -8.88
C LEU A 21 2.05 -22.26 -7.55
N TRP A 22 0.80 -22.25 -7.07
CA TRP A 22 0.46 -21.58 -5.79
C TRP A 22 0.25 -22.54 -4.61
N ARG A 23 0.38 -23.86 -4.80
CA ARG A 23 0.18 -24.84 -3.71
C ARG A 23 1.43 -25.02 -2.86
N ARG A 24 1.99 -23.92 -2.32
CA ARG A 24 2.62 -24.00 -1.02
C ARG A 24 1.46 -23.90 -0.03
N GLN A 25 1.25 -24.96 0.74
CA GLN A 25 0.25 -24.97 1.78
C GLN A 25 0.43 -23.70 2.59
N VAL A 26 -0.56 -22.80 2.56
CA VAL A 26 -0.72 -21.80 3.62
C VAL A 26 -0.91 -22.66 4.85
N THR A 27 0.19 -22.90 5.57
CA THR A 27 0.13 -23.56 6.86
C THR A 27 -0.71 -22.65 7.73
N ASP A 28 -1.83 -23.18 8.19
CA ASP A 28 -2.65 -22.66 9.28
C ASP A 28 -1.82 -22.71 10.57
N ALA A 29 -0.72 -21.95 10.60
CA ALA A 29 -0.18 -21.42 11.83
C ALA A 29 -1.14 -20.28 12.13
N GLY A 30 -2.04 -20.46 13.11
CA GLY A 30 -3.11 -19.51 13.42
C GLY A 30 -2.62 -18.07 13.41
N ALA A 31 -2.83 -17.39 12.29
CA ALA A 31 -2.33 -16.05 12.08
C ALA A 31 -3.28 -15.13 12.84
N ASP A 32 -2.96 -14.87 14.11
CA ASP A 32 -3.74 -13.97 14.94
C ASP A 32 -3.86 -12.63 14.23
N ILE A 33 -5.11 -12.23 13.96
CA ILE A 33 -5.42 -10.90 13.44
C ILE A 33 -5.42 -9.96 14.63
N ARG A 34 -4.41 -9.09 14.70
CA ARG A 34 -4.18 -8.20 15.84
C ARG A 34 -4.66 -6.79 15.50
N PRO A 35 -5.41 -6.11 16.39
CA PRO A 35 -5.71 -4.70 16.20
C PRO A 35 -4.43 -3.88 16.06
N PHE A 36 -4.46 -2.91 15.16
CA PHE A 36 -3.37 -1.96 14.93
C PHE A 36 -3.86 -0.54 15.16
N HIS A 37 -3.04 0.27 15.82
CA HIS A 37 -3.32 1.67 16.06
C HIS A 37 -2.09 2.47 15.62
N VAL A 38 -2.29 3.40 14.69
CA VAL A 38 -1.24 4.29 14.22
C VAL A 38 -0.85 5.20 15.37
N ARG A 39 0.45 5.36 15.60
CA ARG A 39 0.99 6.34 16.52
C ARG A 39 2.26 6.94 15.95
N PHE A 40 2.36 8.26 15.93
CA PHE A 40 3.58 8.99 15.62
C PHE A 40 4.20 9.47 16.94
N PRO A 41 5.32 8.88 17.38
CA PRO A 41 5.96 9.30 18.62
C PRO A 41 6.44 10.76 18.55
N ASP A 42 6.23 11.51 19.64
CA ASP A 42 6.62 12.93 19.72
C ASP A 42 8.12 13.12 19.43
N GLU A 43 8.95 12.18 19.87
CA GLU A 43 10.40 12.19 19.61
C GLU A 43 10.74 12.05 18.12
N ALA A 44 9.95 11.28 17.37
CA ALA A 44 10.15 11.13 15.93
C ALA A 44 9.72 12.40 15.18
N ILE A 45 8.62 13.03 15.61
CA ILE A 45 8.17 14.33 15.06
C ILE A 45 9.19 15.43 15.36
N ALA A 46 9.72 15.46 16.59
CA ALA A 46 10.76 16.39 16.99
C ALA A 46 12.06 16.20 16.18
N ASP A 47 12.49 14.95 15.99
CA ASP A 47 13.67 14.66 15.15
C ASP A 47 13.44 15.05 13.69
N LEU A 48 12.25 14.79 13.14
CA LEU A 48 11.88 15.25 11.80
C LEU A 48 11.99 16.78 11.68
N ARG A 49 11.37 17.54 12.60
CA ARG A 49 11.43 19.00 12.60
C ARG A 49 12.85 19.52 12.72
N ARG A 50 13.68 18.91 13.57
CA ARG A 50 15.11 19.25 13.70
C ARG A 50 15.85 19.06 12.37
N ARG A 51 15.67 17.93 11.69
CA ARG A 51 16.30 17.66 10.38
C ARG A 51 15.85 18.63 9.28
N LEU A 52 14.60 19.04 9.31
CA LEU A 52 14.06 20.03 8.37
C LEU A 52 14.68 21.42 8.57
N ILE A 53 14.94 21.80 9.83
CA ILE A 53 15.63 23.07 10.16
C ILE A 53 17.10 23.03 9.76
N GLU A 54 17.78 21.89 9.94
CA GLU A 54 19.20 21.70 9.64
C GLU A 54 19.51 21.40 8.16
N ILE A 55 18.51 21.51 7.28
CA ILE A 55 18.66 21.13 5.88
C ILE A 55 19.75 21.97 5.19
N ARG A 56 20.63 21.28 4.44
CA ARG A 56 21.59 21.93 3.53
C ARG A 56 20.91 22.13 2.18
N TRP A 57 20.65 23.38 1.83
CA TRP A 57 20.00 23.72 0.58
C TRP A 57 20.93 23.50 -0.63
N PRO A 58 20.43 22.93 -1.74
CA PRO A 58 21.16 22.92 -3.00
C PRO A 58 21.21 24.33 -3.61
N THR A 59 22.04 24.51 -4.62
CA THR A 59 21.99 25.71 -5.48
C THR A 59 20.66 25.78 -6.21
N LYS A 60 20.24 27.00 -6.54
CA LYS A 60 19.02 27.25 -7.32
C LYS A 60 19.11 26.63 -8.72
N GLU A 61 17.98 26.19 -9.24
CA GLU A 61 17.80 25.72 -10.62
C GLU A 61 18.28 26.74 -11.67
N LEU A 62 18.72 26.24 -12.84
CA LEU A 62 19.27 27.07 -13.92
C LEU A 62 18.19 27.57 -14.90
N VAL A 63 16.97 27.03 -14.81
CA VAL A 63 15.85 27.31 -15.71
C VAL A 63 14.66 27.84 -14.93
N PRO A 64 13.81 28.69 -15.54
CA PRO A 64 12.64 29.24 -14.85
C PRO A 64 11.46 28.26 -14.77
N ASP A 65 11.49 27.14 -15.50
CA ASP A 65 10.42 26.14 -15.55
C ASP A 65 10.71 24.90 -14.67
N ARG A 66 9.91 23.82 -14.84
CA ARG A 66 10.03 22.56 -14.08
C ARG A 66 10.74 21.44 -14.85
N SER A 67 11.39 21.74 -15.98
CA SER A 67 12.04 20.73 -16.81
C SER A 67 13.18 19.99 -16.10
N GLN A 68 13.74 20.59 -15.03
CA GLN A 68 14.77 19.99 -14.16
C GLN A 68 14.22 19.43 -12.84
N GLY A 69 12.89 19.33 -12.70
CA GLY A 69 12.23 18.84 -11.48
C GLY A 69 11.58 19.96 -10.67
N VAL A 70 11.40 19.70 -9.37
CA VAL A 70 10.74 20.64 -8.46
C VAL A 70 11.66 21.83 -8.18
N GLN A 71 11.13 23.05 -8.28
CA GLN A 71 11.90 24.27 -8.03
C GLN A 71 12.29 24.43 -6.56
N LEU A 72 13.45 25.03 -6.30
CA LEU A 72 13.96 25.24 -4.94
C LEU A 72 12.95 25.99 -4.06
N GLY A 73 12.32 27.02 -4.60
CA GLY A 73 11.29 27.77 -3.89
C GLY A 73 10.16 26.88 -3.38
N THR A 74 9.63 25.98 -4.22
CA THR A 74 8.56 25.06 -3.81
C THR A 74 8.99 24.13 -2.67
N ILE A 75 10.21 23.60 -2.68
CA ILE A 75 10.71 22.77 -1.58
C ILE A 75 10.89 23.59 -0.29
N GLN A 76 11.38 24.83 -0.39
CA GLN A 76 11.50 25.73 0.77
C GLN A 76 10.15 26.02 1.41
N GLU A 77 9.10 26.22 0.62
CA GLU A 77 7.74 26.40 1.12
C GLU A 77 7.20 25.12 1.80
N LEU A 78 7.44 23.96 1.19
CA LEU A 78 7.04 22.67 1.76
C LEU A 78 7.73 22.41 3.10
N VAL A 79 9.05 22.62 3.17
CA VAL A 79 9.83 22.48 4.41
C VAL A 79 9.35 23.45 5.47
N ARG A 80 9.07 24.71 5.11
CA ARG A 80 8.51 25.70 6.04
C ARG A 80 7.17 25.25 6.60
N TYR A 81 6.28 24.73 5.77
CA TYR A 81 4.97 24.24 6.19
C TYR A 81 5.09 23.02 7.12
N TRP A 82 5.90 22.02 6.76
CA TRP A 82 6.10 20.83 7.59
C TRP A 82 6.76 21.14 8.94
N THR A 83 7.67 22.11 8.95
CA THR A 83 8.38 22.51 10.18
C THR A 83 7.43 23.21 11.16
N ASN A 84 6.57 24.12 10.67
CA ASN A 84 5.89 25.09 11.52
C ASN A 84 4.36 24.97 11.58
N ASN A 85 3.74 24.29 10.61
CA ASN A 85 2.28 24.38 10.40
C ASN A 85 1.58 23.03 10.18
N TYR A 86 2.34 21.95 9.95
CA TYR A 86 1.76 20.64 9.77
C TYR A 86 1.47 19.98 11.11
N GLU A 87 0.19 19.65 11.32
CA GLU A 87 -0.32 18.96 12.49
C GLU A 87 -0.38 17.44 12.22
N PHE A 88 0.60 16.69 12.75
CA PHE A 88 0.74 15.25 12.50
C PHE A 88 -0.42 14.43 13.08
N ASP A 89 -1.02 14.90 14.18
CA ASP A 89 -2.18 14.28 14.82
C ASP A 89 -3.38 14.17 13.86
N ARG A 90 -3.45 15.03 12.84
CA ARG A 90 -4.52 15.00 11.84
C ARG A 90 -4.52 13.70 11.05
N VAL A 91 -3.35 13.24 10.59
CA VAL A 91 -3.25 12.01 9.80
C VAL A 91 -3.40 10.79 10.70
N GLU A 92 -2.86 10.83 11.92
CA GLU A 92 -3.06 9.77 12.92
C GLU A 92 -4.56 9.57 13.21
N SER A 93 -5.27 10.66 13.52
CA SER A 93 -6.71 10.63 13.79
C SER A 93 -7.52 10.12 12.61
N ARG A 94 -7.16 10.54 11.38
CA ARG A 94 -7.85 10.08 10.16
C ARG A 94 -7.69 8.58 9.94
N LEU A 95 -6.48 8.04 10.12
CA LEU A 95 -6.24 6.60 9.94
C LEU A 95 -6.92 5.79 11.04
N ASN A 96 -6.81 6.24 12.29
CA ASN A 96 -7.38 5.56 13.45
C ASN A 96 -8.92 5.67 13.55
N ALA A 97 -9.56 6.48 12.71
CA ALA A 97 -11.01 6.46 12.54
C ALA A 97 -11.52 5.18 11.84
N LEU A 98 -10.62 4.39 11.24
CA LEU A 98 -10.94 3.12 10.58
C LEU A 98 -10.39 1.93 11.38
N PRO A 99 -11.08 0.78 11.39
CA PRO A 99 -10.55 -0.45 11.98
C PRO A 99 -9.33 -0.94 11.20
N GLN A 100 -8.18 -0.97 11.88
CA GLN A 100 -6.90 -1.38 11.32
C GLN A 100 -6.37 -2.62 12.04
N PHE A 101 -5.68 -3.46 11.28
CA PHE A 101 -5.16 -4.73 11.77
C PHE A 101 -3.79 -5.04 11.16
N ILE A 102 -3.07 -5.93 11.83
CA ILE A 102 -1.87 -6.59 11.33
C ILE A 102 -2.02 -8.10 11.50
N THR A 103 -1.46 -8.87 10.57
CA THR A 103 -1.39 -10.33 10.66
C THR A 103 -0.11 -10.81 9.99
N GLU A 104 0.45 -11.92 10.47
CA GLU A 104 1.66 -12.50 9.88
C GLU A 104 1.30 -13.38 8.68
N VAL A 105 1.92 -13.10 7.54
CA VAL A 105 1.84 -13.93 6.33
C VAL A 105 3.25 -14.24 5.87
N ASP A 106 3.59 -15.53 5.80
CA ASP A 106 4.93 -16.00 5.40
C ASP A 106 6.09 -15.34 6.18
N GLY A 107 5.90 -15.09 7.48
CA GLY A 107 6.89 -14.48 8.37
C GLY A 107 6.99 -12.95 8.29
N VAL A 108 6.03 -12.29 7.62
CA VAL A 108 5.98 -10.83 7.48
C VAL A 108 4.66 -10.30 8.02
N ASP A 109 4.73 -9.27 8.87
CA ASP A 109 3.53 -8.55 9.31
C ASP A 109 2.94 -7.72 8.17
N ILE A 110 1.70 -8.02 7.80
CA ILE A 110 0.93 -7.32 6.77
C ILE A 110 -0.12 -6.43 7.45
N HIS A 111 -0.04 -5.12 7.23
CA HIS A 111 -1.04 -4.14 7.66
C HIS A 111 -2.20 -4.07 6.67
N PHE A 112 -3.42 -3.96 7.20
CA PHE A 112 -4.62 -3.72 6.41
C PHE A 112 -5.71 -2.98 7.19
N ILE A 113 -6.58 -2.29 6.45
CA ILE A 113 -7.86 -1.75 6.95
C ILE A 113 -8.97 -2.74 6.58
N HIS A 114 -9.84 -3.07 7.54
CA HIS A 114 -10.99 -3.93 7.28
C HIS A 114 -12.27 -3.31 7.83
N VAL A 115 -13.05 -2.71 6.93
CA VAL A 115 -14.38 -2.18 7.22
C VAL A 115 -15.40 -3.24 6.84
N ARG A 116 -16.13 -3.77 7.82
CA ARG A 116 -17.19 -4.76 7.59
C ARG A 116 -18.48 -4.07 7.17
N SER A 117 -19.08 -4.58 6.10
CA SER A 117 -20.45 -4.22 5.74
C SER A 117 -21.44 -4.72 6.80
N PRO A 118 -22.51 -3.97 7.09
CA PRO A 118 -23.60 -4.46 7.94
C PRO A 118 -24.46 -5.53 7.23
N HIS A 119 -24.30 -5.73 5.92
CA HIS A 119 -25.08 -6.72 5.16
C HIS A 119 -24.40 -8.10 5.18
N GLU A 120 -25.15 -9.13 5.57
CA GLU A 120 -24.65 -10.51 5.75
C GLU A 120 -24.00 -11.12 4.49
N ASN A 121 -24.46 -10.72 3.30
CA ASN A 121 -24.01 -11.26 2.01
C ASN A 121 -23.22 -10.23 1.17
N ALA A 122 -22.57 -9.27 1.83
CA ALA A 122 -21.76 -8.29 1.15
C ALA A 122 -20.60 -8.97 0.37
N LEU A 123 -20.41 -8.58 -0.89
CA LEU A 123 -19.30 -9.05 -1.70
C LEU A 123 -17.98 -8.47 -1.13
N PRO A 124 -17.00 -9.29 -0.76
CA PRO A 124 -15.71 -8.78 -0.32
C PRO A 124 -14.98 -8.11 -1.48
N LEU A 125 -14.45 -6.90 -1.22
CA LEU A 125 -13.60 -6.16 -2.14
C LEU A 125 -12.21 -6.00 -1.52
N ILE A 126 -11.19 -6.28 -2.32
CA ILE A 126 -9.79 -5.98 -1.97
C ILE A 126 -9.39 -4.74 -2.75
N MET A 127 -8.97 -3.70 -2.03
CA MET A 127 -8.42 -2.48 -2.60
C MET A 127 -6.92 -2.45 -2.29
N THR A 128 -6.13 -2.15 -3.32
CA THR A 128 -4.67 -2.07 -3.22
C THR A 128 -4.22 -0.69 -3.69
N HIS A 129 -3.19 -0.15 -3.04
CA HIS A 129 -2.54 1.09 -3.45
C HIS A 129 -1.31 0.77 -4.31
N GLY A 130 -0.83 1.77 -5.04
CA GLY A 130 0.39 1.69 -5.84
C GLY A 130 1.55 2.49 -5.24
N TRP A 131 2.62 2.63 -6.00
CA TRP A 131 3.72 3.53 -5.69
C TRP A 131 3.55 4.86 -6.45
N PRO A 132 3.85 6.04 -5.86
CA PRO A 132 4.39 6.32 -4.52
C PRO A 132 3.30 6.51 -3.43
N GLY A 133 2.14 5.89 -3.61
CA GLY A 133 0.98 6.02 -2.73
C GLY A 133 1.04 5.14 -1.48
N SER A 134 -0.06 5.15 -0.73
CA SER A 134 -0.27 4.29 0.45
C SER A 134 -1.76 4.12 0.73
N VAL A 135 -2.10 3.40 1.79
CA VAL A 135 -3.49 3.25 2.29
C VAL A 135 -4.20 4.59 2.57
N ILE A 136 -3.47 5.71 2.65
CA ILE A 136 -4.02 7.06 2.86
C ILE A 136 -4.84 7.56 1.65
N GLU A 137 -4.59 7.01 0.46
CA GLU A 137 -5.28 7.39 -0.78
C GLU A 137 -6.71 6.85 -0.89
N LEU A 138 -7.05 5.84 -0.09
CA LEU A 138 -8.32 5.10 -0.12
C LEU A 138 -9.31 5.64 0.93
#